data_AF-A0A2U3LJ38-F1
#
_entry.id   AF-A0A2U3LJ38-F1
#
_cell.length_a   1.000
_cell.length_b   1.000
_cell.length_c   1.000
_cell.angle_alpha   90.00
_cell.angle_beta   90.00
_cell.angle_gamma   90.00
#
_symmetry.space_group_name_H-M   'P 1'
#
loop_
_entity.id
_entity.type
_entity.pdbx_description
1 polymer ?
#
loop_
_entity_poly.entity_id
_entity_poly.type
_entity_poly.pdbx_seq_one_letter_code
_entity_poly.pdbx_strand_id
1 'polypeptide(L)'
;MQPTDNTQSIAEMAQFSSLEQMSNISTAMNTLNTNMTSFLQQSALTQGASLIGKSVSGLATDGVTAISGIVNSVTVSNGAAQLQILEDDGTTTSMALSQVTAVQNQSSDPATSKTTTPQT
;
A
#
# COMPACT_ATOMS: atom_id res chain seq x y z
N MET A 1 42.88 47.43 15.38
CA MET A 1 41.68 47.38 14.52
C MET A 1 41.45 45.94 14.15
N GLN A 2 40.23 45.45 14.34
CA GLN A 2 39.94 44.24 15.10
C GLN A 2 39.68 43.02 14.21
N PRO A 3 40.49 41.94 14.30
CA PRO A 3 40.19 40.66 13.65
C PRO A 3 38.85 40.03 14.12
N THR A 4 38.25 40.58 15.17
CA THR A 4 36.91 40.27 15.67
C THR A 4 35.81 40.51 14.63
N ASP A 5 35.91 41.55 13.80
CA ASP A 5 34.87 41.94 12.82
C ASP A 5 34.75 40.90 11.69
N ASN A 6 35.89 40.53 11.08
CA ASN A 6 35.92 39.50 10.03
C ASN A 6 35.57 38.10 10.57
N THR A 7 35.93 37.80 11.83
CA THR A 7 35.56 36.53 12.47
C THR A 7 34.06 36.45 12.75
N GLN A 8 33.44 37.58 13.13
CA GLN A 8 32.00 37.68 13.34
C GLN A 8 31.23 37.52 12.03
N SER A 9 31.68 38.15 10.94
CA SER A 9 31.07 37.94 9.61
C SER A 9 31.21 36.50 9.10
N ILE A 10 32.34 35.82 9.36
CA ILE A 10 32.52 34.40 8.99
C ILE A 10 31.62 33.50 9.83
N ALA A 11 31.47 33.77 11.13
CA ALA A 11 30.55 33.03 11.99
C ALA A 11 29.09 33.20 11.55
N GLU A 12 28.69 34.40 11.12
CA GLU A 12 27.36 34.67 10.58
C GLU A 12 27.13 33.94 9.24
N MET A 13 28.10 33.93 8.32
CA MET A 13 28.01 33.14 7.08
C MET A 13 27.97 31.63 7.35
N ALA A 14 28.74 31.13 8.31
CA ALA A 14 28.69 29.73 8.73
C ALA A 14 27.32 29.37 9.33
N GLN A 15 26.71 30.29 10.06
CA GLN A 15 25.36 30.13 10.59
C GLN A 15 24.31 30.09 9.47
N PHE A 16 24.40 30.98 8.48
CA PHE A 16 23.52 30.95 7.30
C PHE A 16 23.70 29.66 6.48
N SER A 17 24.94 29.22 6.27
CA SER A 17 25.25 27.97 5.55
C SER A 17 24.68 26.73 6.27
N SER A 18 24.75 26.70 7.60
CA SER A 18 24.18 25.62 8.41
C SER A 18 22.64 25.60 8.34
N LEU A 19 22.00 26.77 8.34
CA LEU A 19 20.54 26.88 8.19
C LEU A 19 20.07 26.47 6.80
N GLU A 20 20.80 26.88 5.76
CA GLU A 20 20.52 26.45 4.38
C GLU A 20 20.65 24.94 4.24
N GLN A 21 21.72 24.35 4.78
CA GLN A 21 21.90 22.90 4.81
C GLN A 21 20.76 22.20 5.57
N MET A 22 20.33 22.74 6.71
CA MET A 22 19.21 22.18 7.48
C MET A 22 17.88 22.30 6.71
N SER A 23 17.66 23.40 6.00
CA SER A 23 16.50 23.59 5.13
C SER A 23 16.48 22.60 3.96
N ASN A 24 17.65 22.36 3.35
CA ASN A 24 17.83 21.37 2.30
C ASN A 24 17.59 19.95 2.81
N ILE A 25 18.08 19.61 4.01
CA ILE A 25 17.81 18.32 4.66
C ILE A 25 16.32 18.15 4.96
N SER A 26 15.66 19.18 5.50
CA SER A 26 14.23 19.16 5.76
C SER A 26 13.43 18.90 4.48
N THR A 27 13.80 19.58 3.39
CA THR A 27 13.19 19.38 2.07
C THR A 27 13.40 17.94 1.57
N ALA A 28 14.64 17.43 1.64
CA ALA A 28 14.96 16.07 1.25
C ALA A 28 14.18 15.02 2.07
N MET A 29 14.01 15.25 3.37
CA MET A 29 13.22 14.37 4.24
C MET A 29 11.73 14.37 3.87
N ASN A 30 11.15 15.54 3.56
CA ASN A 30 9.78 15.62 3.08
C ASN A 30 9.59 14.87 1.76
N THR A 31 10.51 15.08 0.80
CA THR A 31 10.49 14.35 -0.47
C THR A 31 10.62 12.84 -0.27
N LEU A 32 11.49 12.39 0.64
CA LEU A 32 11.63 10.97 0.97
C LEU A 32 10.33 10.40 1.55
N ASN A 33 9.69 11.12 2.47
CA ASN A 33 8.42 10.69 3.07
C ASN A 33 7.31 10.54 2.02
N THR A 34 7.18 11.52 1.11
CA THR A 34 6.23 11.46 0.00
C THR A 34 6.51 10.26 -0.91
N ASN A 35 7.76 10.05 -1.32
CA ASN A 35 8.14 8.92 -2.17
C ASN A 35 7.86 7.57 -1.51
N MET A 36 8.18 7.43 -0.21
CA MET A 36 7.90 6.21 0.54
C MET A 36 6.40 5.93 0.60
N THR A 37 5.60 6.97 0.87
CA THR A 37 4.14 6.86 0.93
C THR A 37 3.55 6.45 -0.42
N SER A 38 4.03 7.04 -1.53
CA SER A 38 3.62 6.64 -2.88
C SER A 38 4.04 5.21 -3.22
N PHE A 39 5.24 4.79 -2.82
CA PHE A 39 5.71 3.43 -3.05
C PHE A 39 4.86 2.39 -2.30
N LEU A 40 4.54 2.65 -1.03
CA LEU A 40 3.66 1.77 -0.24
C LEU A 40 2.27 1.67 -0.87
N GLN A 41 1.71 2.79 -1.33
CA GLN A 41 0.43 2.80 -2.04
C GLN A 41 0.50 1.99 -3.35
N GLN A 42 1.56 2.18 -4.15
CA GLN A 42 1.74 1.44 -5.39
C GLN A 42 1.88 -0.07 -5.14
N SER A 43 2.64 -0.46 -4.10
CA SER A 43 2.78 -1.86 -3.70
C SER A 43 1.44 -2.46 -3.26
N ALA A 44 0.66 -1.74 -2.46
CA ALA A 44 -0.66 -2.18 -2.03
C ALA A 44 -1.65 -2.28 -3.20
N LEU A 45 -1.60 -1.34 -4.15
CA LEU A 45 -2.37 -1.39 -5.40
C LEU A 45 -1.99 -2.60 -6.25
N THR A 46 -0.70 -2.89 -6.43
CA THR A 46 -0.25 -4.05 -7.19
C THR A 46 -0.68 -5.37 -6.54
N GLN A 47 -0.57 -5.47 -5.22
CA GLN A 47 -1.05 -6.63 -4.47
C GLN A 47 -2.57 -6.77 -4.61
N GLY A 48 -3.32 -5.70 -4.38
CA GLY A 48 -4.77 -5.70 -4.55
C GLY A 48 -5.21 -6.02 -5.99
N ALA A 49 -4.51 -5.49 -6.99
CA ALA A 49 -4.78 -5.78 -8.41
C ALA A 49 -4.59 -7.27 -8.72
N SER A 50 -3.64 -7.94 -8.07
CA SER A 50 -3.46 -9.39 -8.20
C SER A 50 -4.63 -10.20 -7.61
N LEU A 51 -5.44 -9.60 -6.73
CA LEU A 51 -6.61 -10.22 -6.12
C LEU A 51 -7.89 -10.02 -6.93
N ILE A 52 -7.91 -9.11 -7.90
CA ILE A 52 -9.10 -8.87 -8.75
C ILE A 52 -9.51 -10.17 -9.44
N GLY A 53 -10.80 -10.51 -9.35
CA GLY A 53 -11.39 -11.74 -9.85
C GLY A 53 -11.18 -12.97 -8.95
N LYS A 54 -10.41 -12.87 -7.86
CA LYS A 54 -10.30 -13.95 -6.86
C LYS A 54 -11.39 -13.83 -5.81
N SER A 55 -11.76 -14.98 -5.24
CA SER A 55 -12.62 -15.00 -4.06
C SER A 55 -11.75 -14.76 -2.82
N VAL A 56 -12.14 -13.79 -2.00
CA VAL A 56 -11.44 -13.45 -0.76
C VAL A 56 -12.42 -13.38 0.38
N SER A 57 -11.93 -13.65 1.59
CA SER A 57 -12.71 -13.48 2.82
C SER A 57 -11.89 -12.76 3.88
N GLY A 58 -12.57 -11.97 4.69
CA GLY A 58 -11.94 -11.13 5.70
C GLY A 58 -12.94 -10.29 6.45
N LEU A 59 -12.46 -9.19 7.01
CA LEU A 59 -13.29 -8.25 7.76
C LEU A 59 -13.54 -6.99 6.92
N ALA A 60 -14.76 -6.47 6.97
CA ALA A 60 -15.10 -5.19 6.38
C ALA A 60 -14.28 -4.05 7.01
N THR A 61 -14.42 -2.84 6.48
CA THR A 61 -13.72 -1.65 7.00
C THR A 61 -14.02 -1.36 8.49
N ASP A 62 -15.10 -1.90 9.04
CA ASP A 62 -15.42 -1.81 10.47
C ASP A 62 -14.57 -2.73 11.38
N GLY A 63 -13.85 -3.69 10.81
CA GLY A 63 -13.02 -4.66 11.54
C GLY A 63 -13.81 -5.70 12.35
N VAL A 64 -15.13 -5.82 12.12
CA VAL A 64 -16.01 -6.71 12.89
C VAL A 64 -16.84 -7.59 11.96
N THR A 65 -17.36 -7.03 10.88
CA THR A 65 -18.25 -7.74 9.96
C THR A 65 -17.42 -8.63 9.04
N ALA A 66 -17.60 -9.95 9.14
CA ALA A 66 -16.98 -10.88 8.22
C ALA A 66 -17.68 -10.79 6.85
N ILE A 67 -16.90 -10.54 5.81
CA ILE A 67 -17.39 -10.49 4.43
C ILE A 67 -16.60 -11.46 3.56
N SER A 68 -17.27 -11.98 2.53
CA SER A 68 -16.68 -12.88 1.55
C SER A 68 -17.28 -12.61 0.18
N GLY A 69 -16.46 -12.63 -0.85
CA GLY A 69 -16.92 -12.37 -2.20
C GLY A 69 -15.79 -12.30 -3.21
N ILE A 70 -16.12 -11.87 -4.42
CA ILE A 70 -15.15 -11.70 -5.50
C ILE A 70 -14.64 -10.27 -5.50
N VAL A 71 -13.32 -10.07 -5.56
CA VAL A 71 -12.75 -8.73 -5.71
C VAL A 71 -13.08 -8.20 -7.10
N ASN A 72 -13.89 -7.14 -7.17
CA ASN A 72 -14.27 -6.48 -8.42
C ASN A 72 -13.23 -5.41 -8.83
N SER A 73 -12.74 -4.63 -7.88
CA SER A 73 -11.76 -3.56 -8.15
C SER A 73 -10.95 -3.20 -6.91
N VAL A 74 -9.91 -2.38 -7.12
CA VAL A 74 -9.09 -1.80 -6.05
C VAL A 74 -9.07 -0.30 -6.19
N THR A 75 -9.26 0.39 -5.09
CA THR A 75 -9.27 1.86 -5.01
C THR A 75 -8.32 2.34 -3.93
N VAL A 76 -7.82 3.57 -4.05
CA VAL A 76 -7.11 4.24 -2.95
C VAL A 76 -8.06 5.26 -2.35
N SER A 77 -8.32 5.15 -1.06
CA SER A 77 -9.12 6.11 -0.31
C SER A 77 -8.45 6.41 1.02
N ASN A 78 -8.34 7.69 1.38
CA ASN A 78 -7.62 8.18 2.56
C ASN A 78 -6.15 7.69 2.64
N GLY A 79 -5.49 7.52 1.49
CA GLY A 79 -4.10 7.06 1.41
C GLY A 79 -3.89 5.55 1.64
N ALA A 80 -4.96 4.78 1.82
CA ALA A 80 -4.93 3.33 1.96
C ALA A 80 -5.62 2.64 0.77
N ALA A 81 -5.07 1.52 0.32
CA ALA A 81 -5.70 0.69 -0.70
C ALA A 81 -6.86 -0.12 -0.10
N GLN A 82 -8.03 -0.03 -0.75
CA GLN A 82 -9.25 -0.75 -0.41
C GLN A 82 -9.69 -1.63 -1.58
N LEU A 83 -10.10 -2.83 -1.26
CA LEU A 83 -10.67 -3.81 -2.17
C LEU A 83 -12.19 -3.63 -2.20
N GLN A 84 -12.76 -3.59 -3.39
CA GLN A 84 -14.20 -3.63 -3.58
C GLN A 84 -14.63 -5.08 -3.81
N ILE A 85 -15.32 -5.65 -2.83
CA ILE A 85 -15.80 -7.02 -2.81
C ILE A 85 -17.23 -7.03 -3.34
N LEU A 86 -17.50 -7.80 -4.38
CA LEU A 86 -18.84 -8.15 -4.80
C LEU A 86 -19.28 -9.39 -4.02
N GLU A 87 -20.29 -9.22 -3.18
CA GLU A 87 -20.89 -10.29 -2.38
C GLU A 87 -21.97 -11.04 -3.20
N ASP A 88 -22.39 -12.21 -2.71
CA ASP A 88 -23.34 -13.09 -3.41
C ASP A 88 -24.74 -12.44 -3.61
N ASP A 89 -25.08 -11.45 -2.79
CA ASP A 89 -26.32 -10.67 -2.88
C ASP A 89 -26.25 -9.55 -3.95
N GLY A 90 -25.10 -9.39 -4.62
CA GLY A 90 -24.86 -8.36 -5.62
C GLY A 90 -24.47 -7.00 -5.04
N THR A 91 -24.34 -6.87 -3.72
CA THR A 91 -23.85 -5.65 -3.08
C THR A 91 -22.32 -5.57 -3.17
N THR A 92 -21.80 -4.34 -3.16
CA THR A 92 -20.35 -4.10 -3.17
C THR A 92 -19.92 -3.48 -1.85
N THR A 93 -19.06 -4.20 -1.12
CA THR A 93 -18.54 -3.77 0.18
C THR A 93 -17.05 -3.49 0.09
N SER A 94 -16.58 -2.48 0.82
CA SER A 94 -15.14 -2.17 0.91
C SER A 94 -14.46 -2.97 2.02
N MET A 95 -13.26 -3.48 1.74
CA MET A 95 -12.37 -4.08 2.72
C MET A 95 -10.94 -3.59 2.52
N ALA A 96 -10.23 -3.29 3.60
CA ALA A 96 -8.81 -2.95 3.52
C ALA A 96 -7.98 -4.20 3.17
N LEU A 97 -6.91 -4.03 2.39
CA LEU A 97 -6.02 -5.15 2.02
C LEU A 97 -5.45 -5.87 3.25
N SER A 98 -5.23 -5.16 4.36
CA SER A 98 -4.75 -5.71 5.63
C SER A 98 -5.76 -6.60 6.36
N GLN A 99 -7.04 -6.53 6.00
CA GLN A 99 -8.12 -7.29 6.64
C GLN A 99 -8.47 -8.57 5.87
N VAL A 100 -7.77 -8.85 4.76
CA VAL A 100 -7.91 -10.11 4.03
C VAL A 100 -7.33 -11.23 4.86
N THR A 101 -8.15 -12.24 5.16
CA THR A 101 -7.75 -13.40 5.97
C THR A 101 -7.54 -14.66 5.14
N ALA A 102 -8.23 -14.78 4.00
CA ALA A 102 -8.02 -15.87 3.05
C ALA A 102 -8.21 -15.40 1.60
N VAL A 103 -7.44 -16.00 0.69
CA VAL A 103 -7.52 -15.79 -0.75
C VAL A 103 -7.65 -17.16 -1.41
N GLN A 104 -8.68 -17.32 -2.23
CA GLN A 104 -8.96 -18.55 -2.96
C GLN A 104 -8.87 -18.24 -4.46
N ASN A 105 -8.00 -18.98 -5.17
CA ASN A 105 -8.07 -19.00 -6.61
C ASN A 105 -9.36 -19.69 -7.03
N GLN A 106 -10.14 -19.05 -7.89
CA GLN A 106 -11.20 -19.74 -8.60
C GLN A 106 -10.57 -20.68 -9.63
N SER A 107 -10.10 -21.85 -9.17
CA SER A 107 -9.69 -22.97 -10.01
C SER A 107 -10.34 -24.23 -9.46
N SER A 108 -11.60 -24.42 -9.82
CA SER A 108 -12.19 -25.75 -9.92
C SER A 108 -12.45 -26.02 -11.40
N ASP A 109 -11.45 -26.56 -12.09
CA ASP A 109 -11.72 -27.42 -13.23
C ASP A 109 -12.07 -28.82 -12.66
N PRO A 110 -13.30 -29.34 -12.85
CA PRO A 110 -13.65 -30.69 -12.42
C PRO A 110 -13.11 -31.82 -13.33
N ALA A 111 -12.39 -31.52 -14.42
CA ALA A 111 -12.31 -32.44 -15.55
C ALA A 111 -10.95 -33.12 -15.84
N THR A 112 -10.01 -33.28 -14.89
CA THR A 112 -8.81 -34.12 -15.14
C THR A 112 -8.34 -35.06 -14.02
N SER A 113 -9.09 -35.24 -12.91
CA SER A 113 -8.82 -36.32 -11.94
C SER A 113 -9.70 -37.57 -12.19
N LYS A 114 -9.80 -38.00 -13.45
CA LYS A 114 -10.19 -39.35 -13.80
C LYS A 114 -9.32 -39.81 -14.96
N THR A 115 -8.34 -40.64 -14.64
CA THR A 115 -7.93 -41.88 -15.35
C THR A 115 -6.44 -42.10 -15.13
N THR A 116 -6.10 -42.97 -14.19
CA THR A 116 -4.98 -43.92 -14.30
C THR A 116 -5.09 -44.89 -13.11
N THR A 117 -6.05 -45.82 -13.21
CA THR A 117 -5.94 -47.09 -12.49
C THR A 117 -5.29 -48.07 -13.47
N PRO A 118 -4.15 -48.69 -13.17
CA PRO A 118 -3.61 -49.76 -13.99
C PRO A 118 -4.44 -51.01 -13.76
N GLN A 119 -5.08 -51.52 -14.81
CA GLN A 119 -5.60 -52.88 -14.82
C GLN A 119 -5.25 -53.53 -16.15
N THR A 120 -4.22 -54.36 -16.15
CA THR A 120 -4.13 -55.65 -16.86
C THR A 120 -2.93 -56.41 -16.35
#